data_AF-A0A6B2PYY2-F1
#
_entry.id   AF-A0A6B2PYY2-F1
#
_cell.length_a   1.000
_cell.length_b   1.000
_cell.length_c   1.000
_cell.angle_alpha   90.00
_cell.angle_beta   90.00
_cell.angle_gamma   90.00
#
_symmetry.space_group_name_H-M   'P 1'
#
loop_
_entity.id
_entity.type
_entity.pdbx_description
1 polymer ?
#
loop_
_entity_poly.entity_id
_entity_poly.type
_entity_poly.pdbx_seq_one_letter_code
_entity_poly.pdbx_strand_id
1 'polypeptide(L)'
;MSSLALSFNEVKFNPVVRDNGQIYLTAGELAQALSYKSVKSVSNLYNANKDEFTDSMTQIIESVTAGNIEVTDSVTSKQTRNLKKKVRVFSLRGCHLIAM
;
A
#
# COMPACT_ATOMS: atom_id res chain seq x y z
N MET A 1 24.29 -5.13 -11.58
CA MET A 1 23.53 -5.75 -10.47
C MET A 1 22.06 -5.66 -10.82
N SER A 2 21.44 -6.78 -11.16
CA SER A 2 20.02 -6.84 -11.49
C SER A 2 19.22 -6.61 -10.21
N SER A 3 18.68 -5.40 -10.01
CA SER A 3 17.68 -5.18 -8.97
C SER A 3 16.50 -6.11 -9.26
N LEU A 4 16.18 -7.03 -8.35
CA LEU A 4 14.95 -7.83 -8.43
C LEU A 4 13.78 -6.87 -8.23
N ALA A 5 13.30 -6.29 -9.31
CA ALA A 5 12.11 -5.44 -9.28
C ALA A 5 10.91 -6.34 -8.93
N LEU A 6 10.29 -6.08 -7.78
CA LEU A 6 9.03 -6.72 -7.41
C LEU A 6 7.94 -6.06 -8.24
N SER A 7 7.40 -6.77 -9.25
CA SER A 7 6.37 -6.24 -10.14
C SER A 7 5.34 -7.30 -10.49
N PHE A 8 4.08 -6.89 -10.68
CA PHE A 8 3.00 -7.74 -11.16
C PHE A 8 2.07 -6.93 -12.07
N ASN A 9 1.69 -7.48 -13.22
CA ASN A 9 0.78 -6.84 -14.18
C ASN A 9 1.20 -5.39 -14.53
N GLU A 10 2.47 -5.20 -14.88
CA GLU A 10 3.10 -3.90 -15.18
C GLU A 10 3.13 -2.89 -14.00
N VAL A 11 2.66 -3.27 -12.81
CA VAL A 11 2.76 -2.46 -11.60
C VAL A 11 4.07 -2.77 -10.90
N LYS A 12 4.93 -1.75 -10.75
CA LYS A 12 6.14 -1.83 -9.92
C LYS A 12 5.76 -1.56 -8.47
N PHE A 13 6.06 -2.50 -7.58
CA PHE A 13 5.79 -2.37 -6.16
C PHE A 13 6.91 -1.62 -5.44
N ASN A 14 6.56 -0.84 -4.42
CA ASN A 14 7.50 -0.27 -3.47
C ASN A 14 7.43 -1.08 -2.16
N PRO A 15 8.23 -2.15 -2.03
CA PRO A 15 8.17 -3.03 -0.88
C PRO A 15 8.50 -2.28 0.42
N VAL A 16 7.62 -2.40 1.41
CA VAL A 16 7.87 -1.92 2.77
C VAL A 16 8.49 -3.07 3.56
N VAL A 17 9.79 -2.98 3.81
CA VAL A 17 10.50 -3.93 4.67
C VAL A 17 10.14 -3.65 6.13
N ARG A 18 9.81 -4.70 6.87
CA ARG A 18 9.49 -4.62 8.31
C ARG A 18 10.57 -5.26 9.15
N ASP A 19 10.51 -5.00 10.46
CA ASP A 19 11.50 -5.45 11.45
C ASP A 19 11.69 -6.98 11.47
N ASN A 20 10.70 -7.73 11.03
CA ASN A 20 10.75 -9.19 10.87
C ASN A 20 11.43 -9.67 9.57
N GLY A 21 12.00 -8.75 8.78
CA GLY A 21 12.62 -9.02 7.48
C GLY A 21 11.62 -9.37 6.36
N GLN A 22 10.31 -9.32 6.63
CA GLN A 22 9.30 -9.60 5.62
C GLN A 22 8.98 -8.36 4.79
N ILE A 23 8.63 -8.62 3.53
CA ILE A 23 8.19 -7.62 2.58
C ILE A 23 6.67 -7.47 2.68
N TYR A 24 6.24 -6.21 2.81
CA TYR A 24 4.83 -5.84 2.80
C TYR A 24 4.54 -4.90 1.62
N LEU A 25 3.35 -5.03 1.07
CA LEU A 25 2.82 -4.20 -0.02
C LEU A 25 1.65 -3.36 0.50
N THR A 26 1.50 -2.15 -0.03
CA THR A 26 0.36 -1.32 0.33
C THR A 26 -0.92 -1.82 -0.32
N ALA A 27 -2.06 -1.65 0.36
CA ALA A 27 -3.37 -1.98 -0.22
C ALA A 27 -3.63 -1.24 -1.55
N GLY A 28 -3.04 -0.05 -1.72
CA GLY A 28 -3.15 0.75 -2.93
C GLY A 28 -2.46 0.11 -4.13
N GLU A 29 -1.20 -0.29 -3.96
CA GLU A 29 -0.46 -0.96 -5.03
C GLU A 29 -1.04 -2.34 -5.33
N LEU A 30 -1.48 -3.08 -4.30
CA LEU A 30 -2.15 -4.36 -4.48
C LEU A 30 -3.44 -4.21 -5.29
N ALA A 31 -4.23 -3.15 -5.04
CA ALA A 31 -5.43 -2.87 -5.82
C ALA A 31 -5.11 -2.56 -7.29
N GLN A 32 -4.05 -1.80 -7.56
CA GLN A 32 -3.62 -1.51 -8.93
C GLN A 32 -3.15 -2.78 -9.65
N ALA A 33 -2.32 -3.58 -8.98
CA ALA A 33 -1.75 -4.80 -9.54
C ALA A 33 -2.83 -5.86 -9.87
N LEU A 34 -3.86 -5.97 -9.03
CA LEU A 34 -5.01 -6.85 -9.24
C LEU A 34 -6.11 -6.20 -10.09
N SER A 35 -5.88 -5.00 -10.63
CA SER A 35 -6.83 -4.24 -11.44
C SER A 35 -8.20 -4.00 -10.76
N TYR A 36 -8.20 -3.86 -9.42
CA TYR A 36 -9.40 -3.46 -8.69
C TYR A 36 -9.72 -1.97 -8.94
N LYS A 37 -11.02 -1.69 -9.12
CA LYS A 37 -11.55 -0.32 -9.32
C LYS A 37 -11.21 0.65 -8.16
N SER A 38 -11.01 0.13 -6.95
CA SER A 38 -10.68 0.95 -5.79
C SER A 38 -9.91 0.18 -4.72
N VAL A 39 -9.10 0.90 -3.93
CA VAL A 39 -8.45 0.36 -2.72
C VAL A 39 -9.47 -0.16 -1.70
N LYS A 40 -10.70 0.39 -1.71
CA LYS A 40 -11.78 -0.07 -0.84
C LYS A 40 -12.17 -1.52 -1.12
N SER A 41 -12.03 -2.00 -2.36
CA SER A 41 -12.30 -3.40 -2.72
C SER A 41 -11.38 -4.35 -1.93
N VAL A 42 -10.08 -4.02 -1.83
CA VAL A 42 -9.11 -4.78 -1.03
C VAL A 42 -9.48 -4.75 0.46
N SER A 43 -9.83 -3.58 0.99
CA SER A 43 -10.26 -3.46 2.40
C SER A 43 -11.53 -4.24 2.69
N ASN A 44 -12.49 -4.25 1.77
CA ASN A 44 -13.73 -5.00 1.91
C ASN A 44 -13.46 -6.51 1.91
N LEU A 45 -12.60 -7.00 1.00
CA LEU A 45 -12.23 -8.41 0.94
C LEU A 45 -11.52 -8.87 2.21
N TYR A 46 -10.57 -8.07 2.70
CA TYR A 46 -9.96 -8.31 4.01
C TYR A 46 -11.00 -8.38 5.13
N ASN A 47 -11.98 -7.46 5.15
CA ASN A 47 -12.99 -7.44 6.21
C ASN A 47 -13.94 -8.64 6.12
N ALA A 48 -14.22 -9.13 4.90
CA ALA A 48 -15.07 -10.30 4.67
C ALA A 48 -14.41 -11.59 5.17
N ASN A 49 -13.12 -11.75 4.92
CA ASN A 49 -12.35 -12.96 5.27
C ASN A 49 -11.40 -12.71 6.45
N LYS A 50 -11.76 -11.80 7.37
CA LYS A 50 -10.85 -11.27 8.40
C LYS A 50 -10.28 -12.38 9.30
N ASP A 51 -11.06 -13.42 9.53
CA ASP A 51 -10.73 -14.62 10.28
C ASP A 51 -9.62 -15.47 9.64
N GLU A 52 -9.43 -15.36 8.32
CA GLU A 52 -8.33 -16.03 7.60
C GLU A 52 -6.98 -15.28 7.74
N PHE A 53 -7.00 -14.03 8.21
CA PHE A 53 -5.80 -13.21 8.35
C PHE A 53 -5.23 -13.26 9.77
N THR A 54 -3.95 -13.61 9.89
CA THR A 54 -3.19 -13.46 11.14
C THR A 54 -2.60 -12.04 11.26
N ASP A 55 -2.28 -11.60 12.48
CA ASP A 55 -1.67 -10.29 12.76
C ASP A 55 -0.32 -10.07 12.04
N SER A 56 0.41 -11.14 11.71
CA SER A 56 1.63 -11.05 10.92
C SER A 56 1.36 -10.77 9.44
N MET A 57 0.15 -11.07 8.94
CA MET A 57 -0.18 -10.98 7.51
C MET A 57 -0.61 -9.58 7.09
N THR A 58 -1.13 -8.76 8.01
CA THR A 58 -1.56 -7.40 7.72
C THR A 58 -1.26 -6.46 8.89
N GLN A 59 -0.88 -5.23 8.58
CA GLN A 59 -0.61 -4.21 9.58
C GLN A 59 -1.01 -2.83 9.05
N ILE A 60 -1.32 -1.90 9.96
CA ILE A 60 -1.59 -0.50 9.60
C ILE A 60 -0.31 0.30 9.86
N ILE A 61 0.18 1.01 8.84
CA ILE A 61 1.27 1.97 8.99
C ILE A 61 0.79 3.39 8.77
N GLU A 62 1.50 4.33 9.36
CA GLU A 62 1.39 5.72 8.98
C GLU A 62 2.27 5.95 7.75
N SER A 63 1.64 6.08 6.58
CA SER A 63 2.33 6.53 5.38
C SER A 63 2.38 8.05 5.42
N VAL A 64 3.59 8.59 5.47
CA VAL A 64 3.83 9.99 5.16
C VAL A 64 3.92 10.06 3.64
N THR A 65 2.81 10.41 2.99
CA THR A 65 2.92 10.96 1.64
C THR A 65 3.60 12.31 1.84
N ALA A 66 4.93 12.33 1.71
CA ALA A 66 5.63 13.55 1.38
C ALA A 66 5.06 13.96 0.03
N GLY A 67 4.01 14.78 0.05
CA GLY A 67 3.60 15.48 -1.15
C GLY A 67 4.86 16.19 -1.61
N ASN A 68 5.33 15.86 -2.80
CA ASN A 68 6.39 16.61 -3.45
C ASN A 68 5.83 18.02 -3.61
N ILE A 69 6.13 18.89 -2.64
CA ILE A 69 5.86 20.31 -2.78
C ILE A 69 6.93 20.76 -3.75
N GLU A 70 6.65 20.65 -5.05
CA GLU A 70 7.26 21.58 -5.99
C GLU A 70 6.71 22.94 -5.58
N VAL A 71 7.56 23.70 -4.90
CA VAL A 71 7.33 25.11 -4.58
C VAL A 71 7.42 25.85 -5.91
N THR A 72 6.38 25.77 -6.73
CA THR A 72 6.23 26.68 -7.85
C THR A 72 5.63 27.94 -7.28
N ASP A 73 6.47 28.95 -7.09
CA ASP A 73 6.05 30.31 -6.79
C ASP A 73 4.83 30.66 -7.64
N SER A 74 3.72 30.94 -6.97
CA SER A 74 2.71 31.95 -7.32
C SER A 74 1.30 31.47 -6.99
N VAL A 75 0.80 32.06 -5.89
CA VAL A 75 -0.57 32.56 -5.77
C VAL A 75 -1.67 31.48 -5.74
N THR A 76 -2.12 31.23 -4.50
CA THR A 76 -3.47 30.80 -4.10
C THR A 76 -3.73 29.29 -3.98
N SER A 77 -3.84 28.86 -2.71
CA SER A 77 -4.87 27.96 -2.16
C SER A 77 -4.42 26.58 -1.63
N LYS A 78 -5.07 26.23 -0.50
CA LYS A 78 -5.18 24.92 0.14
C LYS A 78 -3.97 24.42 0.93
N GLN A 79 -3.90 24.93 2.17
CA GLN A 79 -3.71 24.15 3.39
C GLN A 79 -2.99 22.79 3.18
N THR A 80 -1.68 22.86 2.96
CA THR A 80 -0.79 21.69 2.85
C THR A 80 -0.64 21.03 4.21
N ARG A 81 -1.69 20.34 4.67
CA ARG A 81 -1.59 19.50 5.86
C ARG A 81 -0.72 18.31 5.48
N ASN A 82 0.32 18.03 6.27
CA ASN A 82 0.92 16.70 6.34
C ASN A 82 -0.18 15.68 6.69
N LEU A 83 -0.92 15.17 5.69
CA LEU A 83 -1.88 14.09 5.89
C LEU A 83 -1.08 12.81 6.17
N LYS A 84 -0.79 12.56 7.45
CA LYS A 84 -0.41 11.23 7.92
C LYS A 84 -1.56 10.29 7.57
N LYS A 85 -1.42 9.52 6.50
CA LYS A 85 -2.46 8.61 6.03
C LYS A 85 -2.19 7.24 6.63
N LYS A 86 -3.13 6.74 7.43
CA LYS A 86 -3.10 5.35 7.88
C LYS A 86 -3.39 4.46 6.67
N VAL A 87 -2.38 3.71 6.24
CA VAL A 87 -2.46 2.78 5.10
C VAL A 87 -2.26 1.37 5.63
N ARG A 88 -3.17 0.47 5.25
CA ARG A 88 -3.01 -0.95 5.51
C ARG A 88 -2.03 -1.54 4.52
N VAL A 89 -1.10 -2.34 5.04
CA VAL A 89 -0.17 -3.13 4.26
C VAL A 89 -0.44 -4.61 4.47
N PHE A 90 -0.04 -5.41 3.49
CA PHE A 90 -0.18 -6.86 3.48
C PHE A 90 1.18 -7.50 3.21
N SER A 91 1.53 -8.50 4.00
CA SER A 91 2.65 -9.38 3.68
C SER A 91 2.37 -10.11 2.36
N LEU A 92 3.38 -10.74 1.75
CA LEU A 92 3.16 -11.56 0.54
C LEU A 92 2.07 -12.63 0.72
N ARG A 93 1.98 -13.24 1.91
CA ARG A 93 0.92 -14.21 2.24
C ARG A 93 -0.46 -13.54 2.35
N GLY A 94 -0.52 -12.36 2.94
CA GLY A 94 -1.74 -11.55 2.97
C GLY A 94 -2.18 -11.10 1.57
N CYS A 95 -1.24 -10.75 0.69
CA CYS A 95 -1.54 -10.43 -0.70
C CYS A 95 -2.14 -11.62 -1.45
N HIS A 96 -1.63 -12.83 -1.20
CA HIS A 96 -2.17 -14.05 -1.78
C HIS A 96 -3.63 -14.29 -1.37
N LEU A 97 -3.97 -14.13 -0.07
CA LEU A 97 -5.35 -14.25 0.42
C LEU A 97 -6.30 -13.20 -0.17
N ILE A 98 -5.80 -12.04 -0.60
CA ILE A 98 -6.61 -11.01 -1.27
C ILE A 98 -6.81 -11.31 -2.75
N ALA A 99 -5.92 -12.08 -3.37
CA ALA A 99 -5.99 -12.39 -4.80
C ALA A 99 -6.79 -13.67 -5.12
N MET A 100 -7.11 -14.47 -4.10
CA MET A 100 -7.85 -15.74 -4.20
C MET A 100 -9.35 -15.51 -4.06
#